data_AF-A0A6G1CHD2-F1
#
_entry.id   AF-A0A6G1CHD2-F1
#
_cell.length_a   1.000
_cell.length_b   1.000
_cell.length_c   1.000
_cell.angle_alpha   90.00
_cell.angle_beta   90.00
_cell.angle_gamma   90.00
#
_symmetry.space_group_name_H-M   'P 1'
#
loop_
_entity.id
_entity.type
_entity.pdbx_description
1 polymer ?
#
loop_
_entity_poly.entity_id
_entity_poly.type
_entity_poly.pdbx_seq_one_letter_code
_entity_poly.pdbx_strand_id
1 'polypeptide(L)'
;MKALGELTNLKELWFNFDQDTVSGSGNFDALGVCIRKLNNLRILDMDSVLGSSIYDDGNRLGSLSDFPPSIEILQLRRWRFCRVPRWMNAALRNLRILLLLVSEMSTDGAGLLGELPSLVDLDLRVAPGPHSSSIPLMFANTRSRAAAFPSLEILRLSVGQHAASRLSFAEGVMPNLSDLILSLDTCESTTIDGTPTGMEHLFSLQLIHVLNQGGQTERVTAVKRAFRDIARAHPNRPSFEFVHRFAVKTRSSEVDELDDGFQWRKYAKKTVDNNPNPRSYYLCSSEGCSVKKTVERAPDDARFVFTTYYGVHDHPLPNANPR
;
A
#
# COMPACT_ATOMS: atom_id res chain seq x y z
N MET A 1 13.85 24.79 10.39
CA MET A 1 14.49 24.01 9.30
C MET A 1 16.00 24.11 9.28
N LYS A 2 16.63 25.28 9.07
CA LYS A 2 18.11 25.38 8.93
C LYS A 2 18.93 24.76 10.09
N ALA A 3 18.47 24.87 11.34
CA ALA A 3 19.15 24.28 12.50
C ALA A 3 19.19 22.74 12.48
N LEU A 4 18.27 22.08 11.75
CA LEU A 4 18.23 20.62 11.64
C LEU A 4 19.50 20.07 10.98
N GLY A 5 19.99 20.75 9.95
CA GLY A 5 21.21 20.33 9.24
C GLY A 5 22.50 20.41 10.07
N GLU A 6 22.47 21.07 11.23
CA GLU A 6 23.60 21.16 12.15
C GLU A 6 23.65 19.97 13.13
N LEU A 7 22.57 19.17 13.20
CA LEU A 7 22.48 17.97 14.04
C LEU A 7 23.14 16.76 13.35
N THR A 8 24.40 16.87 12.98
CA THR A 8 25.10 15.85 12.15
C THR A 8 25.23 14.47 12.81
N ASN A 9 25.09 14.38 14.14
CA ASN A 9 25.07 13.12 14.89
C ASN A 9 23.67 12.47 14.98
N LEU A 10 22.64 13.10 14.39
CA LEU A 10 21.28 12.59 14.41
C LEU A 10 21.19 11.27 13.64
N LYS A 11 20.65 10.24 14.30
CA LYS A 11 20.46 8.90 13.73
C LYS A 11 19.03 8.64 13.28
N GLU A 12 18.07 9.29 13.91
CA GLU A 12 16.65 9.06 13.71
C GLU A 12 15.93 10.40 13.60
N LEU A 13 15.11 10.55 12.57
CA LEU A 13 14.32 11.74 12.34
C LEU A 13 12.90 11.34 11.97
N TRP A 14 11.97 11.61 12.89
CA TRP A 14 10.53 11.61 12.62
C TRP A 14 10.07 13.03 12.35
N PHE A 15 9.47 13.25 11.19
CA PHE A 15 9.01 14.57 10.79
C PHE A 15 7.53 14.52 10.40
N ASN A 16 6.71 15.21 11.17
CA ASN A 16 5.29 15.40 10.87
C ASN A 16 5.06 16.81 10.31
N PHE A 17 4.55 16.92 9.08
CA PHE A 17 4.26 18.19 8.43
C PHE A 17 2.76 18.53 8.47
N ASP A 18 2.45 19.82 8.50
CA ASP A 18 1.09 20.35 8.30
C ASP A 18 0.96 20.91 6.87
N GLN A 19 -0.11 20.59 6.15
CA GLN A 19 -0.34 21.00 4.76
C GLN A 19 -0.27 22.53 4.57
N ASP A 20 -0.63 23.30 5.60
CA ASP A 20 -0.54 24.76 5.57
C ASP A 20 0.90 25.29 5.66
N THR A 21 1.80 24.55 6.32
CA THR A 21 3.26 24.86 6.32
C THR A 21 3.97 24.47 5.02
N VAL A 22 3.32 23.66 4.18
CA VAL A 22 3.84 22.99 2.96
C VAL A 22 3.60 23.82 1.70
N SER A 23 2.65 24.77 1.71
CA SER A 23 2.36 25.66 0.58
C SER A 23 3.49 26.66 0.27
N GLY A 24 4.44 26.88 1.19
CA GLY A 24 5.63 27.71 0.97
C GLY A 24 6.78 26.92 0.32
N SER A 25 7.10 27.20 -0.95
CA SER A 25 8.14 26.50 -1.73
C SER A 25 9.51 26.38 -1.03
N GLY A 26 9.92 27.41 -0.29
CA GLY A 26 11.25 27.48 0.33
C GLY A 26 11.50 26.52 1.51
N ASN A 27 10.46 25.96 2.13
CA ASN A 27 10.62 25.06 3.28
C ASN A 27 11.15 23.68 2.89
N PHE A 28 10.80 23.19 1.70
CA PHE A 28 11.22 21.88 1.22
C PHE A 28 12.62 21.88 0.63
N ASP A 29 12.99 22.93 -0.08
CA ASP A 29 14.38 23.09 -0.51
C ASP A 29 15.30 23.13 0.72
N ALA A 30 14.91 23.88 1.76
CA ALA A 30 15.64 23.92 3.02
C ALA A 30 15.70 22.53 3.71
N LEU A 31 14.61 21.76 3.70
CA LEU A 31 14.58 20.39 4.23
C LEU A 31 15.55 19.48 3.47
N GLY A 32 15.50 19.49 2.14
CA GLY A 32 16.39 18.72 1.27
C GLY A 32 17.86 19.04 1.54
N VAL A 33 18.20 20.33 1.66
CA VAL A 33 19.55 20.75 2.07
C VAL A 33 19.93 20.22 3.45
N CYS A 34 19.00 20.24 4.42
CA CYS A 34 19.28 19.73 5.76
C CYS A 34 19.53 18.23 5.76
N ILE A 35 18.70 17.44 5.07
CA ILE A 35 18.83 15.98 5.01
C ILE A 35 20.20 15.59 4.44
N ARG A 36 20.70 16.29 3.40
CA ARG A 36 22.04 16.05 2.85
C ARG A 36 23.18 16.26 3.84
N LYS A 37 23.00 17.08 4.88
CA LYS A 37 24.00 17.28 5.93
C LYS A 37 23.98 16.17 6.99
N LEU A 38 22.89 15.41 7.10
CA LEU A 38 22.67 14.38 8.12
C LEU A 38 23.30 13.04 7.71
N ASN A 39 24.63 13.00 7.58
CA ASN A 39 25.37 11.84 7.10
C ASN A 39 25.35 10.61 8.02
N ASN A 40 24.88 10.75 9.26
CA ASN A 40 24.72 9.65 10.22
C ASN A 40 23.27 9.19 10.37
N LEU A 41 22.36 9.75 9.57
CA LEU A 41 20.94 9.43 9.66
C LEU A 41 20.69 8.01 9.15
N ARG A 42 20.07 7.19 9.99
CA ARG A 42 19.72 5.78 9.71
C ARG A 42 18.23 5.62 9.45
N ILE A 43 17.40 6.39 10.16
CA ILE A 43 15.94 6.33 10.04
C ILE A 43 15.43 7.71 9.65
N LEU A 44 14.70 7.75 8.54
CA LEU A 44 13.94 8.91 8.13
C LEU A 44 12.49 8.51 7.92
N ASP A 45 11.62 9.06 8.76
CA ASP A 45 10.19 8.84 8.69
C ASP A 45 9.50 10.20 8.57
N MET A 46 8.80 10.40 7.46
CA MET A 46 8.06 11.60 7.18
C MET A 46 6.60 11.27 7.05
N ASP A 47 5.77 12.07 7.70
CA ASP A 47 4.33 11.90 7.67
C ASP A 47 3.57 13.24 7.69
N SER A 48 2.28 13.21 7.38
CA SER A 48 1.38 14.37 7.38
C SER A 48 0.42 14.32 8.58
N VAL A 49 0.29 15.42 9.34
CA VAL A 49 -0.54 15.50 10.56
C VAL A 49 -2.03 15.31 10.26
N LEU A 50 -2.50 15.83 9.12
CA LEU A 50 -3.93 15.86 8.76
C LEU A 50 -4.36 14.73 7.82
N GLY A 51 -3.45 13.81 7.49
CA GLY A 51 -3.74 12.67 6.63
C GLY A 51 -3.97 12.95 5.16
N SER A 52 -3.85 14.20 4.72
CA SER A 52 -3.74 14.55 3.31
C SER A 52 -2.40 14.09 2.72
N SER A 53 -2.44 13.58 1.48
CA SER A 53 -1.22 13.26 0.73
C SER A 53 -0.55 14.54 0.24
N ILE A 54 0.77 14.62 0.39
CA ILE A 54 1.58 15.71 -0.15
C ILE A 54 1.96 15.34 -1.57
N TYR A 55 1.57 16.19 -2.52
CA TYR A 55 1.96 16.05 -3.92
C TYR A 55 3.28 16.78 -4.13
N ASP A 56 4.36 16.03 -4.39
CA ASP A 56 5.65 16.60 -4.77
C ASP A 56 5.67 16.91 -6.28
N ASP A 57 4.73 17.73 -6.74
CA ASP A 57 4.52 18.07 -8.15
C ASP A 57 5.75 18.75 -8.79
N GLY A 58 6.64 19.30 -7.95
CA GLY A 58 7.91 19.92 -8.37
C GLY A 58 9.13 19.00 -8.31
N ASN A 59 8.97 17.71 -7.98
CA ASN A 59 10.09 16.80 -7.76
C ASN A 59 11.14 17.38 -6.78
N ARG A 60 10.71 18.10 -5.74
CA ARG A 60 11.58 18.92 -4.88
C ARG A 60 12.52 18.05 -4.07
N LEU A 61 12.01 16.95 -3.50
CA LEU A 61 12.84 15.95 -2.83
C LEU A 61 13.42 14.97 -3.85
N GLY A 62 12.73 14.71 -4.96
CA GLY A 62 13.21 13.81 -6.00
C GLY A 62 14.35 14.36 -6.88
N SER A 63 14.62 15.66 -6.83
CA SER A 63 15.71 16.36 -7.56
C SER A 63 16.99 16.51 -6.74
N LEU A 64 17.05 15.94 -5.53
CA LEU A 64 18.29 15.93 -4.76
C LEU A 64 19.40 15.22 -5.55
N SER A 65 20.58 15.83 -5.62
CA SER A 65 21.76 15.22 -6.24
C SER A 65 22.22 13.99 -5.47
N ASP A 66 22.17 14.08 -4.14
CA ASP A 66 22.68 13.07 -3.21
C ASP A 66 21.73 12.93 -2.02
N PHE A 67 21.67 11.72 -1.47
CA PHE A 67 20.88 11.37 -0.29
C PHE A 67 21.77 10.58 0.69
N PRO A 68 21.62 10.74 2.02
CA PRO A 68 22.53 10.13 2.97
C PRO A 68 22.64 8.60 2.80
N PRO A 69 23.82 8.05 2.47
CA PRO A 69 23.99 6.62 2.20
C PRO A 69 23.92 5.76 3.49
N SER A 70 23.95 6.40 4.66
CA SER A 70 23.77 5.78 5.97
C SER A 70 22.35 5.30 6.25
N ILE A 71 21.38 5.71 5.43
CA ILE A 71 19.96 5.43 5.68
C ILE A 71 19.68 3.93 5.52
N GLU A 72 19.02 3.38 6.53
CA GLU A 72 18.58 2.00 6.65
C GLU A 72 17.06 1.87 6.52
N ILE A 73 16.32 2.86 7.01
CA ILE A 73 14.85 2.89 6.98
C ILE A 73 14.41 4.23 6.40
N LEU A 74 13.68 4.18 5.29
CA LEU A 74 13.11 5.34 4.64
C LEU A 74 11.60 5.17 4.50
N GLN A 75 10.85 5.88 5.34
CA GLN A 75 9.40 5.85 5.35
C GLN A 75 8.85 7.21 4.95
N LEU A 76 8.44 7.35 3.69
CA LEU A 76 7.89 8.59 3.17
C LEU A 76 6.36 8.48 3.13
N ARG A 77 5.76 8.43 4.32
CA ARG A 77 4.32 8.19 4.51
C ARG A 77 3.54 9.39 3.98
N ARG A 78 2.54 9.12 3.12
CA ARG A 78 1.71 10.15 2.49
C ARG A 78 2.50 11.17 1.63
N TRP A 79 3.78 10.93 1.36
CA TRP A 79 4.58 11.73 0.44
C TRP A 79 4.55 11.11 -0.95
N ARG A 80 3.91 11.79 -1.90
CA ARG A 80 3.72 11.27 -3.26
C ARG A 80 4.72 11.92 -4.21
N PHE A 81 5.66 11.14 -4.72
CA PHE A 81 6.51 11.58 -5.84
C PHE A 81 5.77 11.43 -7.17
N CYS A 82 6.10 12.26 -8.16
CA CYS A 82 5.63 12.01 -9.52
C CYS A 82 6.16 10.67 -10.05
N ARG A 83 7.45 10.38 -9.83
CA ARG A 83 8.16 9.16 -10.26
C ARG A 83 9.20 8.76 -9.22
N VAL A 84 9.76 7.56 -9.33
CA VAL A 84 10.89 7.12 -8.49
C VAL A 84 12.06 8.12 -8.61
N PRO A 85 12.51 8.75 -7.50
CA PRO A 85 13.67 9.63 -7.51
C PRO A 85 14.96 8.95 -7.95
N ARG A 86 15.80 9.69 -8.70
CA ARG A 86 17.05 9.13 -9.25
C ARG A 86 18.06 8.73 -8.19
N TRP A 87 18.05 9.38 -7.03
CA TRP A 87 18.93 9.07 -5.90
C TRP A 87 18.53 7.78 -5.16
N MET A 88 17.33 7.22 -5.40
CA MET A 88 16.91 5.91 -4.88
C MET A 88 17.48 4.78 -5.75
N ASN A 89 18.80 4.64 -5.73
CA ASN A 89 19.55 3.68 -6.54
C ASN A 89 20.63 2.96 -5.70
N ALA A 90 21.54 2.23 -6.35
CA ALA A 90 22.65 1.50 -5.71
C ALA A 90 23.48 2.30 -4.68
N ALA A 91 23.47 3.64 -4.72
CA ALA A 91 24.15 4.49 -3.74
C ALA A 91 23.63 4.27 -2.30
N LEU A 92 22.35 3.91 -2.14
CA LEU A 92 21.73 3.64 -0.83
C LEU A 92 22.00 2.19 -0.39
N ARG A 93 23.27 1.85 -0.24
CA ARG A 93 23.75 0.49 0.06
C ARG A 93 23.25 -0.09 1.39
N ASN A 94 22.83 0.76 2.33
CA ASN A 94 22.37 0.33 3.65
C ASN A 94 20.83 0.29 3.76
N LEU A 95 20.10 0.75 2.74
CA LEU A 95 18.65 0.84 2.81
C LEU A 95 18.03 -0.56 2.85
N ARG A 96 17.31 -0.86 3.93
CA ARG A 96 16.67 -2.15 4.21
C ARG A 96 15.16 -2.11 4.12
N ILE A 97 14.56 -0.99 4.53
CA ILE A 97 13.10 -0.81 4.55
C ILE A 97 12.76 0.47 3.80
N LEU A 98 11.91 0.34 2.78
CA LEU A 98 11.45 1.47 1.97
C LEU A 98 9.93 1.48 1.87
N LEU A 99 9.30 2.57 2.29
CA LEU A 99 7.93 2.90 1.93
C LEU A 99 7.94 4.07 0.95
N LEU A 100 7.48 3.82 -0.27
CA LEU A 100 7.48 4.76 -1.37
C LEU A 100 6.10 4.87 -2.01
N LEU A 101 5.60 6.11 -2.14
CA LEU A 101 4.38 6.43 -2.86
C LEU A 101 4.72 7.24 -4.12
N VAL A 102 4.33 6.74 -5.29
CA VAL A 102 4.54 7.39 -6.60
C VAL A 102 3.23 7.55 -7.37
N SER A 103 3.15 8.60 -8.19
CA SER A 103 2.05 8.80 -9.13
C SER A 103 2.21 7.93 -10.37
N GLU A 104 3.41 7.89 -10.92
CA GLU A 104 3.76 7.11 -12.11
C GLU A 104 4.89 6.15 -11.78
N MET A 105 4.78 4.94 -12.32
CA MET A 105 5.80 3.91 -12.21
C MET A 105 6.20 3.45 -13.62
N SER A 106 7.49 3.46 -13.90
CA SER A 106 8.07 2.95 -15.15
C SER A 106 8.99 1.77 -14.87
N THR A 107 9.27 0.97 -15.90
CA THR A 107 10.27 -0.11 -15.85
C THR A 107 11.66 0.40 -15.45
N ASP A 108 12.01 1.62 -15.85
CA ASP A 108 13.24 2.29 -15.42
C ASP A 108 13.24 2.62 -13.92
N GLY A 109 12.12 3.11 -13.39
CA GLY A 109 11.95 3.36 -11.96
C GLY A 109 12.03 2.09 -11.14
N ALA A 110 11.46 0.98 -11.64
CA ALA A 110 11.60 -0.34 -11.02
C ALA A 110 13.06 -0.81 -11.04
N GLY A 111 13.78 -0.54 -12.13
CA GLY A 111 15.21 -0.82 -12.26
C GLY A 111 16.06 -0.11 -11.20
N LEU A 112 15.80 1.19 -10.97
CA LEU A 112 16.50 1.96 -9.92
C LEU A 112 16.35 1.34 -8.53
N LEU A 113 15.11 0.96 -8.16
CA LEU A 113 14.86 0.28 -6.89
C LEU A 113 15.48 -1.12 -6.86
N GLY A 114 15.52 -1.82 -8.00
CA GLY A 114 16.12 -3.14 -8.12
C GLY A 114 17.64 -3.16 -7.95
N GLU A 115 18.30 -2.01 -8.07
CA GLU A 115 19.74 -1.86 -7.81
C GLU A 115 20.07 -1.74 -6.32
N LEU A 116 19.07 -1.59 -5.44
CA LEU A 116 19.27 -1.47 -3.99
C LEU A 116 19.74 -2.82 -3.41
N PRO A 117 21.00 -2.93 -2.94
CA PRO A 117 21.60 -4.23 -2.64
C PRO A 117 21.09 -4.85 -1.33
N SER A 118 20.67 -4.02 -0.38
CA SER A 118 20.30 -4.44 0.98
C SER A 118 18.80 -4.29 1.27
N LEU A 119 17.99 -3.97 0.26
CA LEU A 119 16.56 -3.75 0.45
C LEU A 119 15.86 -5.07 0.74
N VAL A 120 15.33 -5.21 1.95
CA VAL A 120 14.65 -6.43 2.45
C VAL A 120 13.13 -6.29 2.39
N ASP A 121 12.63 -5.10 2.69
CA ASP A 121 11.20 -4.82 2.75
C ASP A 121 10.86 -3.57 1.91
N LEU A 122 10.01 -3.75 0.90
CA LEU A 122 9.50 -2.68 0.04
C LEU A 122 7.98 -2.58 0.11
N ASP A 123 7.46 -1.44 0.60
CA ASP A 123 6.06 -1.00 0.40
C ASP A 123 6.02 0.05 -0.71
N LEU A 124 5.67 -0.39 -1.93
CA LEU A 124 5.53 0.46 -3.09
C LEU A 124 4.05 0.68 -3.41
N ARG A 125 3.66 1.96 -3.36
CA ARG A 125 2.30 2.40 -3.68
C ARG A 125 2.33 3.24 -4.95
N VAL A 126 1.63 2.78 -5.96
CA VAL A 126 1.44 3.46 -7.24
C VAL A 126 0.00 3.92 -7.31
N ALA A 127 -0.20 5.22 -7.11
CA ALA A 127 -1.50 5.84 -7.13
C ALA A 127 -1.53 6.81 -8.34
N PRO A 128 -2.10 6.42 -9.48
CA PRO A 128 -2.15 7.30 -10.65
C PRO A 128 -2.96 8.56 -10.36
N GLY A 129 -2.54 9.69 -10.91
CA GLY A 129 -3.38 10.89 -10.98
C GLY A 129 -4.56 10.67 -11.95
N PRO A 130 -5.60 11.53 -11.92
CA PRO A 130 -6.81 11.39 -12.75
C PRO A 130 -6.57 11.39 -14.26
N HIS A 131 -5.37 11.77 -14.73
CA HIS A 131 -4.99 11.81 -16.14
C HIS A 131 -3.80 10.90 -16.48
N SER A 132 -3.38 10.02 -15.56
CA SER A 132 -2.22 9.16 -15.79
C SER A 132 -2.57 8.09 -16.83
N SER A 133 -1.79 8.01 -17.89
CA SER A 133 -1.84 6.88 -18.82
C SER A 133 -1.42 5.61 -18.08
N SER A 134 -2.17 4.54 -18.34
CA SER A 134 -1.95 3.23 -17.76
C SER A 134 -0.72 2.58 -18.39
N ILE A 135 0.41 2.54 -17.70
CA ILE A 135 1.61 1.84 -18.15
C ILE A 135 1.75 0.52 -17.35
N PRO A 136 2.04 -0.62 -18.02
CA PRO A 136 2.37 -1.87 -17.34
C PRO A 136 3.60 -1.73 -16.44
N LEU A 137 3.54 -2.32 -15.25
CA LEU A 137 4.64 -2.39 -14.30
C LEU A 137 5.41 -3.71 -14.49
N MET A 138 6.61 -3.60 -15.06
CA MET A 138 7.51 -4.74 -15.23
C MET A 138 8.69 -4.64 -14.25
N PHE A 139 8.84 -5.67 -13.42
CA PHE A 139 10.05 -5.92 -12.66
C PHE A 139 10.99 -6.78 -13.51
N ALA A 140 12.09 -6.19 -13.98
CA ALA A 140 13.05 -6.84 -14.86
C ALA A 140 14.48 -6.42 -14.57
N ASN A 141 15.44 -7.25 -15.00
CA ASN A 141 16.86 -6.93 -15.00
C ASN A 141 17.16 -5.95 -16.13
N THR A 142 17.05 -4.64 -15.87
CA THR A 142 17.07 -3.60 -16.92
C THR A 142 18.42 -2.90 -17.08
N ARG A 143 19.29 -2.93 -16.06
CA ARG A 143 20.50 -2.07 -16.01
C ARG A 143 21.78 -2.77 -15.55
N SER A 144 21.67 -3.81 -14.72
CA SER A 144 22.81 -4.52 -14.13
C SER A 144 22.87 -5.98 -14.61
N ARG A 145 24.07 -6.57 -14.61
CA ARG A 145 24.24 -8.03 -14.73
C ARG A 145 23.79 -8.77 -13.47
N ALA A 146 23.67 -8.07 -12.34
CA ALA A 146 23.17 -8.64 -11.09
C ALA A 146 21.64 -8.75 -11.10
N ALA A 147 21.12 -9.73 -10.36
CA ALA A 147 19.68 -9.89 -10.14
C ALA A 147 19.09 -8.61 -9.54
N ALA A 148 17.99 -8.12 -10.12
CA ALA A 148 17.22 -7.02 -9.55
C ALA A 148 16.61 -7.46 -8.21
N PHE A 149 16.68 -6.58 -7.20
CA PHE A 149 16.20 -6.81 -5.84
C PHE A 149 16.86 -8.04 -5.18
N PRO A 150 18.19 -8.06 -5.03
CA PRO A 150 18.93 -9.25 -4.62
C PRO A 150 18.60 -9.72 -3.19
N SER A 151 18.21 -8.82 -2.29
CA SER A 151 17.96 -9.13 -0.87
C SER A 151 16.48 -8.99 -0.47
N LEU A 152 15.58 -8.75 -1.43
CA LEU A 152 14.18 -8.45 -1.12
C LEU A 152 13.46 -9.72 -0.67
N GLU A 153 12.91 -9.69 0.54
CA GLU A 153 12.15 -10.78 1.16
C GLU A 153 10.65 -10.48 1.16
N ILE A 154 10.28 -9.20 1.36
CA ILE A 154 8.89 -8.77 1.47
C ILE A 154 8.59 -7.66 0.47
N LEU A 155 7.57 -7.88 -0.37
CA LEU A 155 7.09 -6.91 -1.35
C LEU A 155 5.61 -6.62 -1.12
N ARG A 156 5.30 -5.38 -0.72
CA ARG A 156 3.93 -4.86 -0.66
C ARG A 156 3.71 -3.95 -1.86
N LEU A 157 2.78 -4.31 -2.72
CA LEU A 157 2.38 -3.52 -3.87
C LEU A 157 0.95 -3.06 -3.71
N SER A 158 0.75 -1.75 -3.74
CA SER A 158 -0.56 -1.17 -3.99
C SER A 158 -0.48 -0.49 -5.34
N VAL A 159 -1.03 -1.14 -6.36
CA VAL A 159 -1.17 -0.53 -7.68
C VAL A 159 -2.67 -0.22 -7.80
N GLY A 160 -3.03 0.96 -8.31
CA GLY A 160 -4.44 1.39 -8.42
C GLY A 160 -5.29 0.51 -9.35
N GLN A 161 -6.32 1.09 -9.96
CA GLN A 161 -7.23 0.35 -10.85
C GLN A 161 -6.47 -0.45 -11.93
N HIS A 162 -6.86 -1.72 -12.14
CA HIS A 162 -6.26 -2.69 -13.07
C HIS A 162 -4.81 -3.15 -12.75
N ALA A 163 -4.43 -3.12 -11.47
CA ALA A 163 -3.12 -3.54 -10.97
C ALA A 163 -2.62 -4.93 -11.42
N ALA A 164 -3.49 -5.93 -11.39
CA ALA A 164 -3.07 -7.33 -11.48
C ALA A 164 -2.59 -7.73 -12.89
N SER A 165 -3.33 -7.39 -13.95
CA SER A 165 -2.91 -7.62 -15.34
C SER A 165 -1.63 -6.89 -15.74
N ARG A 166 -1.33 -5.80 -15.03
CA ARG A 166 -0.21 -4.91 -15.38
C ARG A 166 1.07 -5.28 -14.66
N LEU A 167 1.02 -6.22 -13.72
CA LEU A 167 2.16 -6.65 -12.95
C LEU A 167 2.84 -7.83 -13.64
N SER A 168 4.14 -7.69 -13.90
CA SER A 168 4.95 -8.77 -14.46
C SER A 168 6.30 -8.89 -13.76
N PHE A 169 6.72 -10.13 -13.56
CA PHE A 169 8.00 -10.50 -12.95
C PHE A 169 8.84 -11.26 -13.98
N ALA A 170 9.94 -10.67 -14.43
CA ALA A 170 10.87 -11.33 -15.34
C ALA A 170 11.64 -12.46 -14.62
N GLU A 171 12.23 -13.36 -15.40
CA GLU A 171 13.05 -14.43 -14.83
C GLU A 171 14.28 -13.89 -14.08
N GLY A 172 14.59 -14.49 -12.94
CA GLY A 172 15.77 -14.15 -12.14
C GLY A 172 15.68 -12.85 -11.33
N VAL A 173 14.51 -12.20 -11.29
CA VAL A 173 14.27 -11.07 -10.37
C VAL A 173 13.89 -11.58 -8.98
N MET A 174 14.22 -10.82 -7.94
CA MET A 174 13.76 -11.05 -6.57
C MET A 174 14.00 -12.49 -6.06
N PRO A 175 15.25 -13.00 -6.10
CA PRO A 175 15.56 -14.40 -5.82
C PRO A 175 15.19 -14.85 -4.40
N ASN A 176 15.09 -13.92 -3.45
CA ASN A 176 14.82 -14.20 -2.03
C ASN A 176 13.39 -13.82 -1.59
N LEU A 177 12.51 -13.42 -2.51
CA LEU A 177 11.18 -12.94 -2.15
C LEU A 177 10.33 -14.07 -1.57
N SER A 178 10.00 -13.98 -0.29
CA SER A 178 9.16 -14.94 0.43
C SER A 178 7.70 -14.49 0.45
N ASP A 179 7.46 -13.19 0.62
CA ASP A 179 6.15 -12.64 0.94
C ASP A 179 5.73 -11.59 -0.09
N LEU A 180 4.71 -11.91 -0.88
CA LEU A 180 4.10 -10.98 -1.81
C LEU A 180 2.72 -10.54 -1.30
N ILE A 181 2.59 -9.25 -0.99
CA ILE A 181 1.34 -8.64 -0.53
C ILE A 181 0.82 -7.69 -1.61
N LEU A 182 -0.34 -7.99 -2.19
CA LEU A 182 -0.96 -7.20 -3.24
C LEU A 182 -2.23 -6.54 -2.73
N SER A 183 -2.27 -5.21 -2.78
CA SER A 183 -3.49 -4.42 -2.53
C SER A 183 -4.15 -4.05 -3.85
N LEU A 184 -5.35 -4.60 -4.09
CA LEU A 184 -6.12 -4.43 -5.33
C LEU A 184 -7.38 -3.62 -5.05
N ASP A 185 -7.73 -2.73 -5.99
CA ASP A 185 -9.00 -2.02 -5.99
C ASP A 185 -9.87 -2.50 -7.17
N THR A 186 -11.04 -3.05 -6.85
CA THR A 186 -12.00 -3.65 -7.80
C THR A 186 -13.23 -2.77 -8.04
N CYS A 187 -13.17 -1.47 -7.73
CA CYS A 187 -14.35 -0.60 -7.71
C CYS A 187 -15.12 -0.46 -9.05
N GLU A 188 -14.48 -0.37 -10.23
CA GLU A 188 -15.20 0.16 -11.42
C GLU A 188 -14.94 -0.48 -12.81
N SER A 189 -13.95 -1.36 -13.00
CA SER A 189 -13.66 -1.89 -14.36
C SER A 189 -14.60 -3.04 -14.81
N THR A 190 -15.05 -3.05 -16.06
CA THR A 190 -15.97 -4.06 -16.62
C THR A 190 -15.34 -5.42 -16.93
N THR A 191 -14.03 -5.56 -16.79
CA THR A 191 -13.27 -6.77 -17.18
C THR A 191 -12.43 -7.26 -16.00
N ILE A 192 -12.41 -8.57 -15.76
CA ILE A 192 -11.47 -9.21 -14.83
C ILE A 192 -10.13 -9.29 -15.59
N ASP A 193 -9.53 -8.13 -15.86
CA ASP A 193 -8.32 -8.09 -16.66
C ASP A 193 -7.14 -8.51 -15.79
N GLY A 194 -6.86 -9.80 -15.90
CA GLY A 194 -5.57 -10.47 -15.75
C GLY A 194 -5.08 -10.73 -14.32
N THR A 195 -4.38 -11.84 -14.20
CA THR A 195 -3.47 -12.16 -13.12
C THR A 195 -2.07 -11.61 -13.42
N PRO A 196 -1.22 -11.39 -12.39
CA PRO A 196 0.18 -11.07 -12.63
C PRO A 196 0.86 -12.16 -13.48
N THR A 197 1.78 -11.75 -14.35
CA THR A 197 2.55 -12.67 -15.20
C THR A 197 3.94 -12.93 -14.60
N GLY A 198 4.48 -14.13 -14.81
CA GLY A 198 5.82 -14.48 -14.33
C GLY A 198 5.89 -14.78 -12.84
N MET A 199 4.76 -15.06 -12.21
CA MET A 199 4.69 -15.48 -10.81
C MET A 199 5.53 -16.73 -10.57
N GLU A 200 5.57 -17.64 -11.54
CA GLU A 200 6.36 -18.87 -11.57
C GLU A 200 7.87 -18.67 -11.46
N HIS A 201 8.38 -17.45 -11.71
CA HIS A 201 9.80 -17.12 -11.60
C HIS A 201 10.23 -16.77 -10.17
N LEU A 202 9.29 -16.63 -9.23
CA LEU A 202 9.55 -16.24 -7.84
C LEU A 202 9.84 -17.47 -6.98
N PHE A 203 11.00 -18.09 -7.21
CA PHE A 203 11.37 -19.40 -6.63
C PHE A 203 11.58 -19.46 -5.12
N SER A 204 11.46 -18.35 -4.38
CA SER A 204 11.50 -18.35 -2.91
C SER A 204 10.12 -18.05 -2.28
N LEU A 205 9.09 -17.86 -3.12
CA LEU A 205 7.78 -17.39 -2.65
C LEU A 205 7.11 -18.42 -1.75
N GLN A 206 6.76 -17.99 -0.53
CA GLN A 206 6.09 -18.78 0.52
C GLN A 206 4.68 -18.30 0.80
N LEU A 207 4.41 -17.00 0.62
CA LEU A 207 3.12 -16.38 0.91
C LEU A 207 2.70 -15.44 -0.22
N ILE A 208 1.46 -15.63 -0.68
CA ILE A 208 0.71 -14.67 -1.49
C ILE A 208 -0.44 -14.15 -0.64
N HIS A 209 -0.41 -12.87 -0.29
CA HIS A 209 -1.48 -12.20 0.43
C HIS A 209 -2.15 -11.18 -0.49
N VAL A 210 -3.44 -11.33 -0.75
CA VAL A 210 -4.22 -10.36 -1.53
C VAL A 210 -5.20 -9.60 -0.63
N LEU A 211 -5.03 -8.29 -0.57
CA LEU A 211 -5.93 -7.33 0.08
C LEU A 211 -6.82 -6.71 -1.00
N ASN A 212 -8.09 -7.13 -1.08
CA ASN A 212 -9.02 -6.64 -2.08
C ASN A 212 -9.99 -5.58 -1.51
N GLN A 213 -10.02 -4.41 -2.13
CA GLN A 213 -10.97 -3.33 -1.85
C GLN A 213 -12.02 -3.22 -2.97
N GLY A 214 -13.30 -2.96 -2.64
CA GLY A 214 -14.37 -2.78 -3.65
C GLY A 214 -15.72 -3.41 -3.27
N GLY A 215 -16.76 -3.23 -4.10
CA GLY A 215 -18.16 -3.51 -3.71
C GLY A 215 -18.88 -4.69 -4.40
N GLN A 216 -18.27 -5.40 -5.35
CA GLN A 216 -18.99 -6.44 -6.14
C GLN A 216 -18.53 -7.88 -5.84
N THR A 217 -19.36 -8.65 -5.12
CA THR A 217 -19.15 -10.03 -4.65
C THR A 217 -18.63 -11.01 -5.71
N GLU A 218 -19.19 -11.02 -6.92
CA GLU A 218 -18.80 -11.95 -7.99
C GLU A 218 -17.35 -11.72 -8.45
N ARG A 219 -16.94 -10.46 -8.57
CA ARG A 219 -15.59 -10.08 -8.98
C ARG A 219 -14.56 -10.46 -7.93
N VAL A 220 -14.90 -10.25 -6.66
CA VAL A 220 -14.06 -10.68 -5.52
C VAL A 220 -13.82 -12.19 -5.58
N THR A 221 -14.86 -12.95 -5.90
CA THR A 221 -14.78 -14.42 -6.03
C THR A 221 -13.88 -14.84 -7.19
N ALA A 222 -13.99 -14.17 -8.34
CA ALA A 222 -13.13 -14.42 -9.49
C ALA A 222 -11.66 -14.11 -9.21
N VAL A 223 -11.35 -12.96 -8.60
CA VAL A 223 -9.98 -12.59 -8.20
C VAL A 223 -9.42 -13.59 -7.19
N LYS A 224 -10.19 -13.94 -6.15
CA LYS A 224 -9.81 -14.94 -5.16
C LYS A 224 -9.51 -16.30 -5.79
N ARG A 225 -10.32 -16.73 -6.76
CA ARG A 225 -10.09 -17.97 -7.52
C ARG A 225 -8.81 -17.88 -8.36
N ALA A 226 -8.62 -16.81 -9.09
CA ALA A 226 -7.47 -16.62 -9.96
C ALA A 226 -6.15 -16.70 -9.18
N PHE A 227 -6.02 -15.97 -8.06
CA PHE A 227 -4.82 -16.04 -7.23
C PHE A 227 -4.65 -17.38 -6.51
N ARG A 228 -5.73 -18.06 -6.16
CA ARG A 228 -5.67 -19.44 -5.66
C ARG A 228 -5.12 -20.41 -6.70
N ASP A 229 -5.53 -20.26 -7.95
CA ASP A 229 -5.07 -21.10 -9.05
C ASP A 229 -3.58 -20.84 -9.35
N ILE A 230 -3.12 -19.58 -9.31
CA ILE A 230 -1.69 -19.21 -9.35
C ILE A 230 -0.92 -19.91 -8.22
N ALA A 231 -1.38 -19.76 -6.97
CA ALA A 231 -0.71 -20.36 -5.82
C ALA A 231 -0.62 -21.89 -5.94
N ARG A 232 -1.63 -22.55 -6.52
CA ARG A 232 -1.63 -24.00 -6.76
C ARG A 232 -0.70 -24.44 -7.90
N ALA A 233 -0.57 -23.61 -8.94
CA ALA A 233 0.26 -23.88 -10.10
C ALA A 233 1.74 -23.51 -9.88
N HIS A 234 2.02 -22.62 -8.93
CA HIS A 234 3.37 -22.16 -8.62
C HIS A 234 4.27 -23.31 -8.14
N PRO A 235 5.55 -23.38 -8.55
CA PRO A 235 6.47 -24.46 -8.19
C PRO A 235 6.54 -24.75 -6.68
N ASN A 236 6.57 -23.70 -5.85
CA ASN A 236 6.65 -23.82 -4.38
C ASN A 236 5.31 -23.97 -3.67
N ARG A 237 4.18 -23.89 -4.37
CA ARG A 237 2.83 -23.91 -3.79
C ARG A 237 2.69 -22.98 -2.55
N PRO A 238 2.92 -21.66 -2.68
CA PRO A 238 2.88 -20.74 -1.57
C PRO A 238 1.50 -20.76 -0.89
N SER A 239 1.51 -20.46 0.42
CA SER A 239 0.29 -20.20 1.16
C SER A 239 -0.45 -19.03 0.53
N PHE A 240 -1.78 -19.13 0.44
CA PHE A 240 -2.62 -18.10 -0.16
C PHE A 240 -3.61 -17.53 0.86
N GLU A 241 -3.45 -16.25 1.16
CA GLU A 241 -4.34 -15.48 2.02
C GLU A 241 -5.10 -14.43 1.19
N PHE A 242 -6.39 -14.33 1.43
CA PHE A 242 -7.25 -13.39 0.72
C PHE A 242 -8.15 -12.67 1.72
N VAL A 243 -7.97 -11.35 1.82
CA VAL A 243 -8.78 -10.49 2.68
C VAL A 243 -9.53 -9.53 1.78
N HIS A 244 -10.86 -9.61 1.82
CA HIS A 244 -11.72 -8.61 1.21
C HIS A 244 -12.14 -7.58 2.25
N ARG A 245 -12.06 -6.29 1.92
CA ARG A 245 -12.52 -5.21 2.79
C ARG A 245 -13.23 -4.14 1.97
N PHE A 246 -14.37 -3.67 2.42
CA PHE A 246 -15.01 -2.48 1.84
C PHE A 246 -15.66 -1.63 2.93
N ALA A 247 -15.69 -0.32 2.71
CA ALA A 247 -16.29 0.63 3.66
C ALA A 247 -17.37 1.43 2.96
N VAL A 248 -18.52 1.54 3.62
CA VAL A 248 -19.64 2.37 3.18
C VAL A 248 -19.77 3.52 4.16
N LYS A 249 -19.75 4.75 3.64
CA LYS A 249 -20.07 5.97 4.38
C LYS A 249 -21.54 6.31 4.15
N THR A 250 -22.33 6.29 5.19
CA THR A 250 -23.76 6.65 5.13
C THR A 250 -24.05 7.86 5.99
N ARG A 251 -25.08 8.61 5.62
CA ARG A 251 -25.60 9.70 6.44
C ARG A 251 -26.70 9.14 7.35
N SER A 252 -26.53 9.27 8.66
CA SER A 252 -27.51 8.83 9.66
C SER A 252 -27.59 9.80 10.82
N SER A 253 -28.79 10.26 11.15
CA SER A 253 -29.05 11.14 12.28
C SER A 253 -29.19 10.39 13.61
N GLU A 254 -29.73 9.17 13.60
CA GLU A 254 -30.16 8.48 14.83
C GLU A 254 -29.69 7.02 14.96
N VAL A 255 -29.44 6.31 13.84
CA VAL A 255 -29.14 4.87 13.86
C VAL A 255 -27.73 4.60 13.33
N ASP A 256 -26.85 4.02 14.15
CA ASP A 256 -25.50 3.67 13.71
C ASP A 256 -25.48 2.43 12.80
N GLU A 257 -26.41 1.51 12.98
CA GLU A 257 -26.41 0.22 12.31
C GLU A 257 -27.14 0.29 10.96
N LEU A 258 -26.44 -0.08 9.88
CA LEU A 258 -27.05 -0.28 8.58
C LEU A 258 -27.76 -1.63 8.52
N ASP A 259 -29.02 -1.61 8.08
CA ASP A 259 -29.73 -2.81 7.63
C ASP A 259 -29.21 -3.20 6.25
N ASP A 260 -28.36 -4.21 6.23
CA ASP A 260 -27.78 -4.81 5.03
C ASP A 260 -28.43 -6.17 4.71
N GLY A 261 -29.51 -6.53 5.42
CA GLY A 261 -30.24 -7.79 5.29
C GLY A 261 -29.53 -9.00 5.90
N PHE A 262 -28.26 -8.91 6.32
CA PHE A 262 -27.57 -9.99 7.02
C PHE A 262 -27.82 -9.93 8.52
N GLN A 263 -27.78 -11.09 9.16
CA GLN A 263 -27.86 -11.17 10.61
C GLN A 263 -26.47 -11.04 11.23
N TRP A 264 -26.34 -10.08 12.13
CA TRP A 264 -25.09 -9.74 12.80
C TRP A 264 -25.21 -9.89 14.30
N ARG A 265 -24.17 -10.45 14.92
CA ARG A 265 -23.98 -10.46 16.38
C ARG A 265 -22.86 -9.52 16.77
N LYS A 266 -23.14 -8.58 17.66
CA LYS A 266 -22.12 -7.72 18.25
C LYS A 266 -21.26 -8.53 19.21
N TYR A 267 -19.94 -8.49 19.04
CA TYR A 267 -19.00 -9.20 19.94
C TYR A 267 -18.04 -8.29 20.67
N ALA A 268 -17.84 -7.05 20.21
CA ALA A 268 -17.00 -6.09 20.91
C ALA A 268 -17.41 -4.64 20.63
N LYS A 269 -16.97 -3.75 21.51
CA LYS A 269 -17.02 -2.29 21.36
C LYS A 269 -15.72 -1.73 21.93
N LYS A 270 -15.00 -0.91 21.16
CA LYS A 270 -13.72 -0.33 21.58
C LYS A 270 -13.72 1.17 21.38
N THR A 271 -13.18 1.90 22.35
CA THR A 271 -12.77 3.31 22.17
C THR A 271 -11.63 3.36 21.16
N VAL A 272 -11.64 4.36 20.29
CA VAL A 272 -10.63 4.53 19.24
C VAL A 272 -9.89 5.82 19.51
N ASP A 273 -8.55 5.76 19.46
CA ASP A 273 -7.72 6.95 19.62
C ASP A 273 -8.08 7.97 18.54
N ASN A 274 -8.25 9.24 18.94
CA ASN A 274 -8.68 10.35 18.08
C ASN A 274 -10.12 10.25 17.53
N ASN A 275 -10.98 9.38 18.07
CA ASN A 275 -12.42 9.42 17.81
C ASN A 275 -13.23 9.41 19.12
N PRO A 276 -14.03 10.47 19.41
CA PRO A 276 -14.89 10.48 20.59
C PRO A 276 -15.97 9.39 20.55
N ASN A 277 -16.26 8.85 19.37
CA ASN A 277 -17.25 7.80 19.16
C ASN A 277 -16.58 6.40 19.19
N PRO A 278 -17.10 5.47 20.01
CA PRO A 278 -16.57 4.11 20.07
C PRO A 278 -16.90 3.29 18.81
N ARG A 279 -15.95 2.47 18.36
CA ARG A 279 -16.14 1.53 17.25
C ARG A 279 -16.80 0.24 17.74
N SER A 280 -17.89 -0.15 17.10
CA SER A 280 -18.60 -1.41 17.36
C SER A 280 -18.15 -2.50 16.39
N TYR A 281 -18.07 -3.75 16.87
CA TYR A 281 -17.58 -4.89 16.11
C TYR A 281 -18.63 -6.00 16.08
N TYR A 282 -18.88 -6.52 14.88
CA TYR A 282 -19.92 -7.51 14.61
C TYR A 282 -19.33 -8.69 13.82
N LEU A 283 -19.87 -9.87 14.06
CA LEU A 283 -19.64 -11.08 13.26
C LEU A 283 -20.98 -11.50 12.64
N CYS A 284 -20.95 -12.07 11.45
CA CYS A 284 -22.13 -12.73 10.90
C CYS A 284 -22.61 -13.85 11.83
N SER A 285 -23.93 -13.98 11.98
CA SER A 285 -24.55 -15.02 12.80
C SER A 285 -24.81 -16.32 12.03
N SER A 286 -24.64 -16.32 10.70
CA SER A 286 -24.79 -17.51 9.87
C SER A 286 -23.72 -18.56 10.21
N GLU A 287 -24.11 -19.83 10.26
CA GLU A 287 -23.21 -20.93 10.61
C GLU A 287 -22.06 -21.05 9.59
N GLY A 288 -20.83 -21.17 10.08
CA GLY A 288 -19.63 -21.23 9.24
C GLY A 288 -19.20 -19.90 8.62
N CYS A 289 -20.00 -18.84 8.71
CA CYS A 289 -19.65 -17.55 8.12
C CYS A 289 -18.68 -16.76 9.00
N SER A 290 -17.50 -16.43 8.46
CA SER A 290 -16.45 -15.69 9.18
C SER A 290 -16.45 -14.19 8.92
N VAL A 291 -17.45 -13.66 8.20
CA VAL A 291 -17.51 -12.25 7.81
C VAL A 291 -17.71 -11.36 9.04
N LYS A 292 -16.93 -10.29 9.12
CA LYS A 292 -16.98 -9.30 10.22
C LYS A 292 -17.39 -7.95 9.66
N LYS A 293 -18.03 -7.11 10.49
CA LYS A 293 -18.14 -5.68 10.20
C LYS A 293 -17.78 -4.83 11.40
N THR A 294 -17.29 -3.62 11.14
CA THR A 294 -17.10 -2.58 12.15
C THR A 294 -17.94 -1.36 11.81
N VAL A 295 -18.57 -0.78 12.82
CA VAL A 295 -19.40 0.43 12.69
C VAL A 295 -18.80 1.51 13.56
N GLU A 296 -18.58 2.69 12.99
CA GLU A 296 -17.98 3.83 13.66
C GLU A 296 -18.54 5.13 13.12
N ARG A 297 -18.95 6.03 14.02
CA ARG A 297 -19.40 7.38 13.66
C ARG A 297 -18.17 8.26 13.40
N ALA A 298 -18.27 9.12 12.40
CA ALA A 298 -17.16 9.97 12.00
C ALA A 298 -16.74 10.90 13.16
N PRO A 299 -15.44 11.13 13.37
CA PRO A 299 -14.95 11.98 14.47
C PRO A 299 -15.25 13.46 14.24
N ASP A 300 -15.33 13.87 12.97
CA ASP A 300 -15.46 15.25 12.49
C ASP A 300 -16.91 15.66 12.19
N ASP A 301 -17.75 14.73 11.73
CA ASP A 301 -19.16 14.99 11.44
C ASP A 301 -20.03 13.82 11.89
N ALA A 302 -20.67 14.02 13.06
CA ALA A 302 -21.51 13.02 13.67
C ALA A 302 -22.66 12.55 12.76
N ARG A 303 -23.04 13.26 11.71
CA ARG A 303 -24.09 12.81 10.77
C ARG A 303 -23.65 11.65 9.89
N PHE A 304 -22.36 11.30 9.87
CA PHE A 304 -21.83 10.23 9.05
C PHE A 304 -21.41 9.02 9.87
N VAL A 305 -21.75 7.85 9.36
CA VAL A 305 -21.36 6.56 9.93
C VAL A 305 -20.59 5.78 8.87
N PHE A 306 -19.46 5.22 9.29
CA PHE A 306 -18.64 4.32 8.50
C PHE A 306 -18.95 2.89 8.92
N THR A 307 -19.44 2.09 7.98
CA THR A 307 -19.54 0.64 8.15
C THR A 307 -18.50 -0.03 7.27
N THR A 308 -17.55 -0.73 7.87
CA THR A 308 -16.49 -1.47 7.17
C THR A 308 -16.73 -2.96 7.31
N TYR A 309 -16.80 -3.68 6.20
CA TYR A 309 -16.96 -5.12 6.13
C TYR A 309 -15.62 -5.79 5.85
N TYR A 310 -15.45 -7.00 6.37
CA TYR A 310 -14.26 -7.85 6.22
C TYR A 310 -14.69 -9.26 5.85
N GLY A 311 -14.32 -9.71 4.65
CA GLY A 311 -14.72 -10.98 4.06
C GLY A 311 -15.85 -10.83 3.03
N VAL A 312 -16.29 -11.98 2.50
CA VAL A 312 -17.39 -12.09 1.54
C VAL A 312 -18.35 -13.14 2.09
N HIS A 313 -19.65 -12.84 2.10
CA HIS A 313 -20.66 -13.83 2.47
C HIS A 313 -20.76 -14.91 1.38
N ASP A 314 -20.79 -16.16 1.80
CA ASP A 314 -20.93 -17.36 0.97
C ASP A 314 -22.30 -18.05 1.16
N HIS A 315 -23.22 -17.35 1.82
CA HIS A 315 -24.58 -17.80 2.06
C HIS A 315 -25.57 -16.73 1.58
N PRO A 316 -26.80 -17.12 1.19
CA PRO A 316 -27.84 -16.17 0.84
C PRO A 316 -28.24 -15.33 2.04
N LEU A 317 -28.96 -14.24 1.77
CA LEU A 317 -29.62 -13.48 2.83
C LEU A 317 -30.61 -14.40 3.57
N PRO A 318 -30.70 -14.32 4.91
CA PRO A 318 -31.61 -15.16 5.70
C PRO A 318 -33.08 -15.15 5.24
N ASN A 319 -33.51 -14.08 4.55
CA ASN A 319 -34.88 -13.90 4.06
C ASN A 319 -35.01 -14.03 2.53
N ALA A 320 -33.97 -14.49 1.82
CA ALA A 320 -34.08 -14.81 0.40
C ALA A 320 -34.81 -16.15 0.24
N ASN A 321 -36.14 -16.14 0.26
CA ASN A 321 -36.93 -17.31 -0.11
C ASN A 321 -36.53 -17.75 -1.53
N PRO A 322 -36.12 -19.02 -1.76
CA PRO A 322 -36.07 -19.54 -3.11
C PRO A 322 -37.52 -19.58 -3.64
N ARG A 323 -37.79 -18.84 -4.71
CA ARG A 323 -39.00 -19.02 -5.52
C ARG A 323 -38.78 -20.13 -6.53
#